data_AF-A0A4U0PF14-F1
#
_entry.id   AF-A0A4U0PF14-F1
#
_cell.length_a   1.000
_cell.length_b   1.000
_cell.length_c   1.000
_cell.angle_alpha   90.00
_cell.angle_beta   90.00
_cell.angle_gamma   90.00
#
_symmetry.space_group_name_H-M   'P 1'
#
loop_
_entity.id
_entity.type
_entity.pdbx_description
1 polymer ?
#
loop_
_entity_poly.entity_id
_entity_poly.type
_entity_poly.pdbx_seq_one_letter_code
_entity_poly.pdbx_strand_id
1 'polypeptide(L)'
;MRHVVVLLALSLGPGMPVHAELVEQIAHMRAVIEMRCGPRINVLWVDEAGVAPPCQHSYSPGCEEIQGGAPNLCIAPDSEQSGETAQF
;
A
#
# COMPACT_ATOMS: atom_id res chain seq x y z
N MET A 1 -20.69 -52.02 -18.56
CA MET A 1 -19.54 -51.12 -18.38
C MET A 1 -19.84 -50.27 -17.15
N ARG A 2 -19.17 -50.56 -16.02
CA ARG A 2 -19.45 -49.94 -14.71
C ARG A 2 -18.88 -48.53 -14.70
N HIS A 3 -19.75 -47.54 -14.60
CA HIS A 3 -19.40 -46.14 -14.41
C HIS A 3 -18.65 -45.97 -13.07
N VAL A 4 -17.33 -45.88 -13.13
CA VAL A 4 -16.52 -45.48 -11.97
C VAL A 4 -16.54 -43.94 -11.96
N VAL A 5 -17.63 -43.37 -11.43
CA VAL A 5 -17.65 -41.98 -11.01
C VAL A 5 -16.83 -41.92 -9.73
N VAL A 6 -15.52 -41.75 -9.87
CA VAL A 6 -14.65 -41.35 -8.76
C VAL A 6 -15.05 -39.92 -8.43
N LEU A 7 -15.97 -39.79 -7.47
CA LEU A 7 -16.25 -38.53 -6.79
C LEU A 7 -14.93 -38.01 -6.24
N LEU A 8 -14.35 -37.01 -6.92
CA LEU A 8 -13.31 -36.13 -6.40
C LEU A 8 -13.91 -35.40 -5.19
N ALA A 9 -13.93 -36.05 -4.03
CA ALA A 9 -14.03 -35.39 -2.74
C ALA A 9 -12.64 -34.81 -2.40
N LEU A 10 -12.15 -33.90 -3.23
CA LEU A 10 -11.00 -33.09 -2.88
C LEU A 10 -11.49 -31.99 -1.94
N SER A 11 -11.32 -32.27 -0.65
CA SER A 11 -10.76 -31.32 0.32
C SER A 11 -11.45 -29.96 0.41
N LEU A 12 -12.72 -29.92 0.81
CA LEU A 12 -13.16 -28.86 1.72
C LEU A 12 -12.66 -29.22 3.12
N GLY A 13 -11.35 -29.05 3.34
CA GLY A 13 -10.88 -28.79 4.69
C GLY A 13 -11.29 -27.36 5.03
N PRO A 14 -11.94 -27.08 6.17
CA PRO A 14 -12.03 -25.72 6.66
C PRO A 14 -10.60 -25.26 6.92
N GLY A 15 -10.03 -24.51 5.97
CA GLY A 15 -8.76 -23.83 6.13
C GLY A 15 -8.85 -23.01 7.41
N MET A 16 -8.06 -23.40 8.40
CA MET A 16 -8.08 -22.93 9.77
C MET A 16 -8.01 -21.39 9.87
N PRO A 17 -8.66 -20.76 10.88
CA PRO A 17 -8.64 -19.30 11.09
C PRO A 17 -7.32 -18.81 11.70
N VAL A 18 -6.16 -19.35 11.29
CA VAL A 18 -4.84 -19.08 11.91
C VAL A 18 -4.38 -17.63 11.66
N HIS A 19 -5.01 -16.92 10.72
CA HIS A 19 -4.66 -15.54 10.39
C HIS A 19 -5.76 -14.53 10.70
N ALA A 20 -6.89 -14.96 11.28
CA ALA A 20 -8.00 -14.05 11.58
C ALA A 20 -7.56 -12.98 12.60
N GLU A 21 -6.84 -13.38 13.65
CA GLU A 21 -6.32 -12.48 14.68
C GLU A 21 -5.31 -11.48 14.10
N LEU A 22 -4.39 -11.92 13.23
CA LEU A 22 -3.42 -11.02 12.60
C LEU A 22 -4.10 -10.01 11.68
N VAL A 23 -5.08 -10.44 10.89
CA VAL A 23 -5.86 -9.56 10.01
C VAL A 23 -6.63 -8.52 10.83
N GLU A 24 -7.24 -8.94 11.94
CA GLU A 24 -7.95 -8.05 12.85
C GLU A 24 -7.01 -7.03 13.49
N GLN A 25 -5.83 -7.46 13.97
CA GLN A 25 -4.83 -6.56 14.52
C GLN A 25 -4.33 -5.53 13.49
N ILE A 26 -4.07 -5.95 12.25
CA ILE A 26 -3.67 -5.05 11.16
C ILE A 26 -4.79 -4.05 10.84
N ALA A 27 -6.04 -4.51 10.77
CA ALA A 27 -7.19 -3.64 10.53
C ALA A 27 -7.37 -2.62 11.66
N HIS A 28 -7.19 -3.04 12.91
CA HIS A 28 -7.24 -2.15 14.07
C HIS A 28 -6.13 -1.11 14.03
N MET A 29 -4.89 -1.49 13.73
CA MET A 29 -3.78 -0.54 13.58
C MET A 29 -4.07 0.50 12.50
N ARG A 30 -4.60 0.08 11.34
CA ARG A 30 -4.99 0.99 10.27
C ARG A 30 -6.06 1.98 10.74
N ALA A 31 -7.08 1.52 11.45
CA ALA A 31 -8.12 2.38 11.98
C ALA A 31 -7.57 3.41 12.98
N VAL A 32 -6.64 3.01 13.86
CA VAL A 32 -5.98 3.91 14.81
C VAL A 32 -5.15 4.99 14.08
N ILE A 33 -4.41 4.60 13.04
CA ILE A 33 -3.64 5.53 12.21
C ILE A 33 -4.59 6.51 11.51
N GLU A 34 -5.65 6.04 10.87
CA GLU A 34 -6.63 6.89 10.19
C GLU A 34 -7.35 7.85 11.16
N MET A 35 -7.66 7.41 12.39
CA MET A 35 -8.22 8.28 13.44
C MET A 35 -7.25 9.40 13.84
N ARG A 36 -5.94 9.14 13.85
CA ARG A 36 -4.93 10.11 14.28
C ARG A 36 -4.47 11.05 13.16
N CYS A 37 -4.26 10.49 11.98
CA CYS A 37 -3.65 11.13 10.82
C CYS A 37 -4.68 11.65 9.81
N GLY A 38 -5.95 11.25 9.95
CA GLY A 38 -6.98 11.49 8.95
C GLY A 38 -7.00 10.41 7.86
N PRO A 39 -7.92 10.52 6.89
CA PRO A 39 -8.02 9.56 5.80
C PRO A 39 -6.76 9.63 4.92
N ARG A 40 -6.25 8.46 4.54
CA ARG A 40 -5.10 8.35 3.65
C ARG A 40 -5.53 8.56 2.21
N ILE A 41 -4.82 9.43 1.50
CA ILE A 41 -5.07 9.81 0.11
C ILE A 41 -3.92 9.29 -0.74
N ASN A 42 -4.24 8.50 -1.76
CA ASN A 42 -3.26 8.06 -2.74
C ASN A 42 -3.31 8.98 -3.95
N VAL A 43 -2.18 9.57 -4.30
CA VAL A 43 -2.02 10.47 -5.45
C VAL A 43 -1.11 9.79 -6.47
N LEU A 44 -1.54 9.76 -7.72
CA LEU A 44 -0.68 9.43 -8.84
C LEU A 44 -0.14 10.73 -9.41
N TRP A 45 1.16 10.93 -9.29
CA TRP A 45 1.87 12.02 -9.92
C TRP A 45 2.26 11.61 -11.34
N VAL A 46 1.91 12.46 -12.31
CA VAL A 46 2.19 12.26 -13.72
C VAL A 46 2.84 13.53 -14.23
N ASP A 47 4.04 13.41 -14.79
CA ASP A 47 4.71 14.50 -15.47
C ASP A 47 4.09 14.72 -16.85
N GLU A 48 3.54 15.91 -17.08
CA GLU A 48 2.97 16.29 -18.38
C GLU A 48 4.03 16.37 -19.49
N ALA A 49 5.28 16.66 -19.14
CA ALA A 49 6.39 16.71 -20.10
C ALA A 49 6.90 15.32 -20.49
N GLY A 50 6.49 14.26 -19.76
CA GLY A 50 6.90 12.88 -20.01
C GLY A 50 8.39 12.59 -19.74
N VAL A 51 9.06 13.44 -18.96
CA VAL A 51 10.47 13.27 -18.57
C VAL A 51 10.58 12.25 -17.44
N ALA A 52 9.60 12.25 -16.52
CA ALA A 52 9.55 11.32 -15.40
C ALA A 52 8.40 10.30 -15.54
N PRO A 53 8.62 9.02 -15.16
CA PRO A 53 7.56 8.03 -15.16
C PRO A 53 6.49 8.38 -14.09
N PRO A 54 5.23 7.96 -14.29
CA PRO A 54 4.20 8.10 -13.27
C PRO A 54 4.62 7.44 -11.95
N CYS A 55 4.44 8.15 -10.85
CA CYS A 55 4.74 7.64 -9.51
C CYS A 55 3.60 7.90 -8.55
N GLN A 56 3.48 7.05 -7.52
CA GLN A 56 2.46 7.11 -6.50
C GLN A 56 3.04 7.75 -5.24
N HIS A 57 2.23 8.57 -4.60
CA HIS A 57 2.51 9.11 -3.27
C HIS A 57 1.27 8.92 -2.38
N SER A 58 1.48 8.69 -1.10
CA SER A 58 0.41 8.62 -0.10
C SER A 58 0.52 9.79 0.85
N TYR A 59 -0.60 10.45 1.15
CA TYR A 59 -0.66 11.59 2.07
C TYR A 59 -1.73 11.36 3.13
N SER A 60 -1.48 11.85 4.33
CA SER A 60 -2.48 11.95 5.40
C SER A 60 -2.43 13.37 6.00
N PRO A 61 -3.57 14.06 6.25
CA PRO A 61 -3.56 15.45 6.71
C PRO A 61 -2.79 15.70 8.03
N GLY A 62 -2.74 14.71 8.92
CA GLY A 62 -2.21 14.84 10.27
C GLY A 62 -0.86 14.16 10.50
N CYS A 63 -0.29 13.48 9.51
CA CYS A 63 0.94 12.71 9.65
C CYS A 63 1.81 12.82 8.39
N GLU A 64 3.12 12.82 8.60
CA GLU A 64 4.10 12.69 7.52
C GLU A 64 4.19 11.21 7.10
N GLU A 65 4.06 10.96 5.80
CA GLU A 65 4.08 9.62 5.24
C GLU A 65 5.49 9.30 4.74
N ILE A 66 6.12 8.29 5.34
CA ILE A 66 7.39 7.75 4.82
C ILE A 66 7.05 6.80 3.68
N GLN A 67 7.41 7.17 2.45
CA GLN A 67 7.25 6.29 1.29
C GLN A 67 8.27 5.16 1.40
N GLY A 68 7.79 3.90 1.41
CA GLY A 68 8.67 2.74 1.37
C GLY A 68 9.41 2.60 0.03
N GLY A 69 10.37 1.67 -0.05
CA GLY A 69 11.00 1.33 -1.33
C GLY A 69 10.10 0.44 -2.18
N ALA A 70 9.17 1.02 -2.94
CA ALA A 70 8.40 0.31 -3.96
C ALA A 70 8.66 0.92 -5.34
N PRO A 71 8.63 0.12 -6.43
CA PRO A 71 9.11 0.55 -7.75
C PRO A 71 8.31 1.70 -8.37
N ASN A 72 7.10 1.95 -7.88
CA ASN A 72 6.21 2.99 -8.34
C ASN A 72 6.07 4.14 -7.34
N LEU A 73 6.88 4.24 -6.28
CA LEU A 73 6.77 5.33 -5.32
C LEU A 73 7.62 6.53 -5.74
N CYS A 74 7.08 7.73 -5.53
CA CYS A 74 7.83 8.96 -5.76
C CYS A 74 8.95 9.05 -4.72
N ILE A 75 10.20 8.98 -5.15
CA ILE A 75 11.36 9.19 -4.29
C ILE A 75 11.60 10.69 -4.19
N ALA A 76 11.52 11.24 -2.98
CA ALA A 76 11.99 12.61 -2.75
C ALA A 76 13.49 12.66 -3.05
N PRO A 77 13.98 13.67 -3.79
CA PRO A 77 15.41 13.83 -3.99
C PRO A 77 16.12 14.00 -2.64
N ASP A 78 17.28 13.38 -2.47
CA ASP A 78 18.04 13.45 -1.22
C ASP A 78 18.26 14.92 -0.81
N SER A 79 17.82 15.26 0.39
CA SER A 79 17.80 16.64 0.91
C SER A 79 19.18 17.22 1.24
N GLU A 80 20.28 16.56 0.87
CA GLU A 80 21.65 17.10 1.03
C GLU A 80 21.98 18.24 0.05
N GLN A 81 21.05 18.62 -0.83
CA GLN A 81 21.25 19.69 -1.81
C GLN A 81 20.13 20.75 -1.80
N SER A 82 19.46 20.99 -0.66
CA SER A 82 18.59 22.16 -0.48
C SER A 82 19.30 23.22 0.34
N GLY A 83 20.33 23.78 -0.28
CA GLY A 83 21.17 24.83 0.29
C GLY A 83 21.61 25.83 -0.76
N GLU A 84 20.80 26.16 -1.77
CA GLU A 84 21.07 27.34 -2.60
C GLU A 84 19.79 27.88 -3.29
N THR A 85 19.39 29.07 -2.84
CA THR A 85 18.67 30.13 -3.58
C THR A 85 17.23 29.87 -4.06
N ALA A 86 16.27 30.28 -3.21
CA ALA A 86 15.00 30.85 -3.68
C ALA A 86 14.89 32.30 -3.19
N GLN A 87 15.56 33.22 -3.89
CA GLN A 87 15.12 34.60 -4.00
C GLN A 87 14.32 34.70 -5.29
N PHE A 88 13.02 34.96 -5.20
CA PHE A 88 12.26 35.89 -6.06
C PHE A 88 10.96 36.25 -5.35
#